data_AF-A0AAX3NUE3-F1
#
_entry.id   AF-A0AAX3NUE3-F1
#
_cell.length_a   1.000
_cell.length_b   1.000
_cell.length_c   1.000
_cell.angle_alpha   90.00
_cell.angle_beta   90.00
_cell.angle_gamma   90.00
#
_symmetry.space_group_name_H-M   'P 1'
#
loop_
_entity.id
_entity.type
_entity.pdbx_description
1 polymer ?
#
loop_
_entity_poly.entity_id
_entity_poly.type
_entity_poly.pdbx_seq_one_letter_code
_entity_poly.pdbx_strand_id
1 'polypeptide(L)'
;MRRPSERLAQRIAKVSETFRQDPPIYVVFWSEVEGDDLRAETVEQQGNTVQIYASSREQYDHRRAELEQQLSPCRMICIVNVEREE
;
A
#
# COMPACT_ATOMS: atom_id res chain seq x y z
N MET A 1 8.68 -11.25 -15.01
CA MET A 1 7.64 -10.68 -14.12
C MET A 1 7.67 -11.43 -12.79
N ARG A 2 8.34 -10.89 -11.75
CA ARG A 2 8.25 -11.46 -10.40
C ARG A 2 6.91 -11.01 -9.81
N ARG A 3 6.03 -11.98 -9.56
CA ARG A 3 4.77 -11.75 -8.82
C ARG A 3 5.09 -11.05 -7.49
N PRO A 4 4.20 -10.22 -6.94
CA PRO A 4 4.32 -9.82 -5.55
C PRO A 4 4.58 -11.08 -4.74
N SER A 5 5.67 -11.10 -3.97
CA SER A 5 6.12 -12.28 -3.25
C SER A 5 4.93 -12.81 -2.44
N GLU A 6 4.61 -14.09 -2.55
CA GLU A 6 3.43 -14.69 -1.87
C GLU A 6 3.41 -14.35 -0.37
N ARG A 7 4.59 -14.10 0.20
CA ARG A 7 4.81 -13.60 1.55
C ARG A 7 4.19 -12.22 1.81
N LEU A 8 4.30 -11.27 0.87
CA LEU A 8 3.66 -9.96 0.95
C LEU A 8 2.13 -10.10 0.88
N ALA A 9 1.63 -10.86 -0.08
CA ALA A 9 0.19 -11.13 -0.21
C ALA A 9 -0.41 -11.79 1.05
N GLN A 10 0.31 -12.74 1.67
CA GLN A 10 -0.09 -13.35 2.94
C GLN A 10 -0.07 -12.37 4.11
N ARG A 11 0.93 -11.48 4.19
CA ARG A 11 0.97 -10.43 5.22
C ARG A 11 -0.20 -9.45 5.07
N ILE A 12 -0.50 -9.05 3.84
CA ILE A 12 -1.64 -8.22 3.45
C ILE A 12 -2.97 -8.85 3.90
N ALA A 13 -3.18 -10.13 3.58
CA ALA A 13 -4.41 -10.84 3.91
C ALA A 13 -4.60 -10.96 5.43
N LYS A 14 -3.55 -11.35 6.16
CA LYS A 14 -3.59 -11.49 7.63
C LYS A 14 -3.91 -10.16 8.33
N VAL A 15 -3.30 -9.08 7.85
CA VAL A 15 -3.52 -7.74 8.36
C VAL A 15 -4.96 -7.29 8.08
N SER A 16 -5.45 -7.48 6.85
CA SER A 16 -6.83 -7.13 6.47
C SER A 16 -7.89 -7.85 7.31
N GLU A 17 -7.69 -9.13 7.61
CA GLU A 17 -8.62 -9.92 8.44
C GLU A 17 -8.70 -9.38 9.88
N THR A 18 -7.57 -8.93 10.42
CA THR A 18 -7.48 -8.38 11.80
C THR A 18 -8.23 -7.05 11.94
N PHE A 19 -8.41 -6.32 10.83
CA PHE A 19 -8.85 -4.93 10.82
C PHE A 19 -10.25 -4.70 10.23
N ARG A 20 -11.11 -5.72 10.26
CA ARG A 20 -12.56 -5.61 9.97
C ARG A 20 -13.32 -4.84 11.06
N GLN A 21 -12.90 -3.63 11.40
CA GLN A 21 -13.57 -2.75 12.35
C GLN A 21 -14.33 -1.63 11.62
N ASP A 22 -15.32 -1.04 12.29
CA ASP A 22 -16.01 0.18 11.87
C ASP A 22 -15.51 1.35 12.73
N PRO A 23 -14.95 2.42 12.14
CA PRO A 23 -14.72 2.64 10.72
C PRO A 23 -13.62 1.73 10.14
N PRO A 24 -13.67 1.42 8.83
CA PRO A 24 -12.70 0.56 8.17
C PRO A 24 -11.28 1.08 8.34
N ILE A 25 -10.38 0.18 8.70
CA ILE A 25 -8.95 0.46 8.79
C ILE A 25 -8.30 0.01 7.48
N TYR A 26 -7.70 0.95 6.73
CA TYR A 26 -6.98 0.65 5.52
C TYR A 26 -5.49 0.47 5.78
N VAL A 27 -4.89 -0.57 5.21
CA VAL A 27 -3.46 -0.82 5.34
C VAL A 27 -2.77 -0.48 4.04
N VAL A 28 -1.84 0.45 4.09
CA VAL A 28 -1.15 0.97 2.91
C VAL A 28 0.27 0.45 2.85
N PHE A 29 0.61 -0.24 1.78
CA PHE A 29 1.95 -0.71 1.48
C PHE A 29 2.61 0.22 0.46
N TRP A 30 3.88 0.56 0.70
CA TRP A 30 4.72 1.23 -0.29
C TRP A 30 5.71 0.23 -0.88
N SER A 31 5.77 0.17 -2.20
CA SER A 31 6.84 -0.46 -2.95
C SER A 31 7.54 0.59 -3.80
N GLU A 32 8.86 0.74 -3.59
CA GLU A 32 9.68 1.58 -4.46
C GLU A 32 9.82 0.90 -5.83
N VAL A 33 9.64 1.67 -6.90
CA VAL A 33 9.76 1.19 -8.29
C VAL A 33 10.63 2.15 -9.09
N GLU A 34 11.17 1.70 -10.22
CA GLU A 34 11.96 2.57 -11.10
C GLU A 34 11.09 3.71 -11.66
N GLY A 35 11.70 4.86 -11.98
CA GLY A 35 10.98 6.07 -12.39
C GLY A 35 10.20 5.95 -13.70
N ASP A 36 10.62 5.03 -14.58
CA ASP A 36 9.96 4.68 -15.83
C ASP A 36 9.00 3.48 -15.70
N ASP A 37 8.86 2.91 -14.50
CA ASP A 37 7.93 1.82 -14.26
C ASP A 37 6.49 2.35 -14.33
N LEU A 38 5.72 1.83 -15.28
CA LEU A 38 4.30 2.18 -15.46
C LEU A 38 3.46 1.94 -14.19
N ARG A 39 3.95 1.09 -13.27
CA ARG A 39 3.29 0.86 -11.98
C ARG A 39 3.36 2.06 -11.06
N ALA A 40 4.33 2.97 -11.21
CA ALA A 40 4.46 4.18 -10.39
C ALA A 40 3.22 5.10 -10.45
N GLU A 41 2.36 4.91 -11.46
CA GLU A 41 1.09 5.61 -11.61
C GLU A 41 -0.12 4.82 -11.10
N THR A 42 0.09 3.60 -10.60
CA THR A 42 -0.97 2.68 -10.20
C THR A 42 -1.08 2.53 -8.69
N VAL A 43 -2.33 2.48 -8.22
CA VAL A 43 -2.68 2.10 -6.86
C VAL A 43 -3.52 0.83 -6.95
N GLU A 44 -3.07 -0.24 -6.30
CA GLU A 44 -3.81 -1.50 -6.26
C GLU A 44 -4.54 -1.64 -4.93
N GLN A 45 -5.85 -1.80 -4.95
CA GLN A 45 -6.66 -2.03 -3.76
C GLN A 45 -7.23 -3.44 -3.73
N GLN A 46 -7.02 -4.15 -2.62
CA GLN A 46 -7.61 -5.46 -2.34
C GLN A 46 -8.29 -5.43 -0.97
N GLY A 47 -9.60 -5.20 -0.97
CA GLY A 47 -10.38 -5.00 0.25
C GLY A 47 -9.91 -3.75 1.00
N ASN A 48 -9.48 -3.95 2.25
CA ASN A 48 -8.95 -2.88 3.11
C ASN A 48 -7.43 -2.68 2.94
N THR A 49 -6.78 -3.40 2.04
CA THR A 49 -5.36 -3.17 1.74
C THR A 49 -5.21 -2.36 0.46
N VAL A 50 -4.30 -1.40 0.52
CA VAL A 50 -3.90 -0.56 -0.60
C VAL A 50 -2.40 -0.72 -0.81
N GLN A 51 -1.97 -0.92 -2.04
CA GLN A 51 -0.58 -0.98 -2.45
C GLN A 51 -0.31 0.24 -3.34
N ILE A 52 0.65 1.06 -2.92
CA ILE A 52 1.15 2.21 -3.67
C ILE A 52 2.52 1.83 -4.21
N TYR A 53 2.68 1.98 -5.51
CA TYR A 53 3.98 1.94 -6.17
C TYR A 53 4.39 3.38 -6.42
N ALA A 54 5.59 3.75 -5.99
CA ALA A 54 6.09 5.11 -6.17
C ALA A 54 7.61 5.07 -6.29
N SER A 55 8.16 5.84 -7.22
CA SER A 55 9.61 5.93 -7.45
C SER A 55 10.32 6.88 -6.49
N SER A 56 9.55 7.66 -5.73
CA SER A 56 10.08 8.51 -4.68
C SER A 56 9.15 8.56 -3.47
N ARG A 57 9.73 8.94 -2.34
CA ARG A 57 8.98 9.16 -1.10
C ARG A 57 7.94 10.26 -1.26
N GLU A 58 8.27 11.32 -1.98
CA GLU A 58 7.36 12.46 -2.22
C GLU A 58 6.13 12.03 -3.04
N GLN A 59 6.33 11.18 -4.06
CA GLN A 59 5.24 10.62 -4.84
C GLN A 59 4.36 9.70 -3.97
N TYR A 60 4.97 8.86 -3.12
CA TYR A 60 4.24 8.04 -2.16
C TYR A 60 3.39 8.89 -1.21
N ASP A 61 3.98 9.91 -0.58
CA ASP A 61 3.30 10.75 0.39
C ASP A 61 2.15 11.55 -0.26
N HIS A 62 2.33 12.01 -1.51
CA HIS A 62 1.26 12.64 -2.29
C HIS A 62 0.08 11.69 -2.53
N ARG A 63 0.34 10.47 -3.04
CA ARG A 63 -0.70 9.46 -3.29
C ARG A 63 -1.40 9.02 -2.00
N ARG A 64 -0.65 8.87 -0.92
CA ARG A 64 -1.20 8.56 0.39
C ARG A 64 -2.18 9.64 0.85
N ALA A 65 -1.84 10.92 0.69
CA ALA A 65 -2.72 12.02 1.07
C ALA A 65 -4.00 12.05 0.23
N GLU A 66 -3.91 11.76 -1.09
CA GLU A 66 -5.09 11.62 -1.95
C GLU A 66 -6.00 10.47 -1.48
N LEU A 67 -5.42 9.32 -1.12
CA LEU A 67 -6.17 8.17 -0.60
C LEU A 67 -6.84 8.48 0.74
N GLU A 68 -6.17 9.20 1.62
CA GLU A 68 -6.72 9.59 2.93
C GLU A 68 -7.95 10.49 2.76
N GLN A 69 -7.94 11.40 1.78
CA GLN A 69 -9.10 12.22 1.46
C GLN A 69 -10.26 11.39 0.87
N GLN A 70 -9.96 10.46 -0.04
CA GLN A 70 -10.98 9.64 -0.70
C GLN A 70 -11.67 8.66 0.24
N LEU A 71 -10.95 8.13 1.22
CA LEU A 71 -11.45 7.07 2.10
C LEU A 71 -12.02 7.62 3.42
N SER A 72 -12.01 8.94 3.65
CA SER A 72 -12.49 9.56 4.89
C SER A 72 -14.00 9.38 5.12
N PRO A 73 -14.47 9.07 6.36
CA PRO A 73 -13.70 8.89 7.59
C PRO A 73 -13.17 7.45 7.72
N CYS A 74 -11.86 7.26 7.55
CA CYS A 74 -11.19 5.96 7.74
C CYS A 74 -9.90 6.14 8.54
N ARG A 75 -9.37 5.01 9.06
CA ARG A 75 -8.07 4.99 9.76
C ARG A 75 -7.05 4.31 8.86
N MET A 76 -6.00 5.00 8.44
CA MET A 76 -4.96 4.41 7.59
C MET A 76 -3.72 4.00 8.40
N ILE A 77 -3.30 2.74 8.25
CA ILE A 77 -2.05 2.21 8.79
C ILE A 77 -1.05 2.06 7.64
N CYS A 78 0.02 2.85 7.66
CA CYS A 78 1.05 2.79 6.62
C CYS A 78 2.15 1.81 7.00
N ILE A 79 2.34 0.76 6.20
CA ILE A 79 3.43 -0.20 6.32
C ILE A 79 4.41 0.09 5.20
N VAL A 80 5.49 0.78 5.55
CA VAL A 80 6.63 0.98 4.64
C VAL A 80 7.40 -0.33 4.59
N ASN A 81 7.40 -1.00 3.44
CA ASN A 81 8.21 -2.20 3.26
C ASN A 81 9.66 -1.74 3.01
N VAL A 82 10.43 -1.59 4.09
CA VAL A 82 11.87 -1.42 3.98
C VAL A 82 12.43 -2.82 3.73
N GLU A 83 12.45 -3.26 2.48
CA GLU A 83 13.27 -4.42 2.12
C GLU A 83 14.73 -4.00 2.32
N ARG A 84 15.27 -4.22 3.52
CA ARG A 84 16.73 -4.34 3.67
C ARG A 84 17.11 -5.59 2.90
N GLU A 85 17.69 -5.41 1.72
CA GLU A 85 18.46 -6.44 1.04
C GLU A 85 19.54 -6.94 2.03
N GLU A 86 19.49 -8.23 2.36
CA GLU A 86 20.63 -9.00 2.88
C GLU A 86 21.34 -9.69 1.71
#